data_AF-A0A7V4QF34-F1
#
_entry.id   AF-A0A7V4QF34-F1
#
_cell.length_a   1.000
_cell.length_b   1.000
_cell.length_c   1.000
_cell.angle_alpha   90.00
_cell.angle_beta   90.00
_cell.angle_gamma   90.00
#
_symmetry.space_group_name_H-M   'P 1'
#
loop_
_entity.id
_entity.type
_entity.pdbx_description
1 polymer ?
#
loop_
_entity_poly.entity_id
_entity_poly.type
_entity_poly.pdbx_seq_one_letter_code
_entity_poly.pdbx_strand_id
1 'polypeptide(L)'
;MGEKLSYEEFIRKAISTLRTPGYRGIHSVYSGFNEAFRKYYDGEDPVKVTNQLAKEGKLIIRPVKGGVMLYLPEDVAEGRRVTGEDALKKMGLE
;
A
#
# COMPACT_ATOMS: atom_id res chain seq x y z
N MET A 1 -11.18 24.77 12.17
CA MET A 1 -11.13 23.35 11.76
C MET A 1 -9.97 23.23 10.79
N GLY A 2 -8.95 22.44 11.09
CA GLY A 2 -7.82 22.24 10.18
C GLY A 2 -8.31 21.59 8.89
N GLU A 3 -7.69 21.96 7.77
CA GLU A 3 -8.00 21.38 6.46
C GLU A 3 -7.82 19.84 6.51
N LYS A 4 -8.73 19.10 5.86
CA LYS A 4 -8.58 17.65 5.72
C LYS A 4 -7.30 17.35 4.96
N LEU A 5 -6.62 16.27 5.32
CA LEU A 5 -5.50 15.76 4.54
C LEU A 5 -5.95 15.49 3.11
N SER A 6 -5.08 15.78 2.14
CA SER A 6 -5.27 15.28 0.78
C SER A 6 -5.29 13.74 0.78
N TYR A 7 -5.88 13.14 -0.25
CA TYR A 7 -5.93 11.68 -0.36
C TYR A 7 -4.56 11.03 -0.28
N GLU A 8 -3.55 11.65 -0.92
CA GLU A 8 -2.17 11.14 -0.90
C GLU A 8 -1.59 11.18 0.51
N GLU A 9 -1.72 12.31 1.21
CA GLU A 9 -1.20 12.46 2.59
C GLU A 9 -1.87 11.48 3.55
N PHE A 10 -3.20 11.31 3.44
CA PHE A 10 -3.93 10.35 4.24
C PHE A 10 -3.46 8.93 4.00
N ILE A 11 -3.26 8.52 2.74
CA ILE A 11 -2.82 7.17 2.39
C ILE A 11 -1.38 6.93 2.84
N ARG A 12 -0.47 7.90 2.66
CA ARG A 12 0.90 7.83 3.16
C ARG A 12 0.94 7.66 4.66
N LYS A 13 0.13 8.44 5.40
CA LYS A 13 -0.02 8.31 6.85
C LYS A 13 -0.61 6.96 7.24
N ALA A 14 -1.60 6.46 6.52
CA ALA A 14 -2.21 5.16 6.79
C ALA A 14 -1.20 4.03 6.59
N ILE A 15 -0.42 4.03 5.50
CA ILE A 15 0.60 3.00 5.26
C ILE A 15 1.66 3.03 6.35
N SER A 16 2.17 4.21 6.73
CA SER A 16 3.24 4.30 7.74
C SER A 16 2.79 3.89 9.15
N THR A 17 1.52 4.12 9.49
CA THR A 17 0.98 3.87 10.84
C THR A 17 0.31 2.50 11.00
N LEU A 18 -0.34 1.99 9.95
CA LEU A 18 -1.12 0.74 10.01
C LEU A 18 -0.32 -0.48 9.53
N ARG A 19 0.86 -0.30 8.92
CA ARG A 19 1.70 -1.43 8.51
C ARG A 19 2.22 -2.20 9.70
N THR A 20 2.12 -3.52 9.61
CA THR A 20 2.74 -4.42 10.58
C THR A 20 4.27 -4.27 10.53
N PRO A 21 4.98 -4.29 11.67
CA PRO A 21 6.44 -4.26 11.68
C PRO A 21 7.05 -5.31 10.74
N GLY A 22 8.03 -4.89 9.92
CA GLY A 22 8.66 -5.74 8.90
C GLY A 22 7.93 -5.80 7.56
N TYR A 23 6.73 -5.22 7.44
CA TYR A 23 5.99 -5.13 6.19
C TYR A 23 6.05 -3.73 5.60
N ARG A 24 6.08 -3.66 4.27
CA ARG A 24 6.21 -2.41 3.50
C ARG A 24 4.88 -1.77 3.09
N GLY A 25 3.77 -2.41 3.39
CA GLY A 25 2.45 -1.98 2.93
C GLY A 25 1.33 -2.51 3.82
N ILE A 26 0.10 -2.16 3.46
CA ILE A 26 -1.10 -2.54 4.22
C ILE A 26 -2.15 -3.20 3.34
N HIS A 27 -2.92 -4.11 3.92
CA HIS A 27 -4.08 -4.71 3.25
C HIS A 27 -5.29 -3.78 3.39
N SER A 28 -5.91 -3.38 2.27
CA SER A 28 -6.99 -2.38 2.26
C SER A 28 -8.18 -2.70 3.17
N VAL A 29 -8.55 -3.98 3.27
CA VAL A 29 -9.61 -4.46 4.19
C VAL A 29 -9.08 -4.74 5.60
N TYR A 30 -8.14 -5.68 5.77
CA TYR A 30 -7.70 -6.14 7.09
C TYR A 30 -6.98 -5.09 7.94
N SER A 31 -6.41 -4.04 7.34
CA SER A 31 -5.84 -2.93 8.11
C SER A 31 -6.91 -1.92 8.60
N GLY A 32 -8.18 -2.12 8.25
CA GLY A 32 -9.26 -1.15 8.49
C GLY A 32 -9.19 0.10 7.61
N PHE A 33 -8.26 0.18 6.65
CA PHE A 33 -8.04 1.36 5.81
C PHE A 33 -9.31 1.78 5.08
N ASN A 34 -10.01 0.82 4.47
CA ASN A 34 -11.24 1.07 3.72
C ASN A 34 -12.35 1.71 4.55
N GLU A 35 -12.50 1.31 5.82
CA GLU A 35 -13.49 1.92 6.71
C GLU A 35 -13.04 3.28 7.20
N ALA A 36 -11.75 3.41 7.56
CA ALA A 36 -11.17 4.67 8.01
C ALA A 36 -11.27 5.75 6.92
N PHE A 37 -10.97 5.39 5.67
CA PHE A 37 -11.07 6.30 4.52
C PHE A 37 -12.49 6.82 4.34
N ARG A 38 -13.48 5.92 4.31
CA ARG A 38 -14.89 6.29 4.18
C ARG A 38 -15.35 7.20 5.32
N LYS A 39 -14.94 6.93 6.55
CA LYS A 39 -15.28 7.79 7.71
C LYS A 39 -14.61 9.17 7.63
N TYR A 40 -13.38 9.25 7.13
CA TYR A 40 -12.64 10.51 7.06
C TYR A 40 -13.10 11.41 5.89
N TYR A 41 -13.49 10.81 4.77
CA TYR A 41 -13.94 11.48 3.55
C TYR A 41 -15.45 11.32 3.30
N ASP A 42 -16.27 11.34 4.35
CA ASP A 42 -17.75 11.43 4.25
C ASP A 42 -18.41 10.42 3.28
N GLY A 43 -17.92 9.18 3.27
CA GLY A 43 -18.47 8.08 2.47
C GLY A 43 -17.86 7.92 1.08
N GLU A 44 -16.84 8.68 0.72
CA GLU A 44 -16.12 8.54 -0.54
C GLU A 44 -15.57 7.11 -0.75
N ASP A 45 -15.49 6.69 -2.02
CA ASP A 45 -15.03 5.35 -2.37
C ASP A 45 -13.50 5.24 -2.40
N PRO A 46 -12.87 4.53 -1.43
CA PRO A 46 -11.43 4.33 -1.41
C PRO A 46 -10.91 3.60 -2.65
N VAL A 47 -11.72 2.74 -3.29
CA VAL A 47 -11.29 1.98 -4.47
C VAL A 47 -11.07 2.93 -5.65
N LYS A 48 -12.00 3.85 -5.90
CA LYS A 48 -11.85 4.87 -6.95
C LYS A 48 -10.61 5.73 -6.71
N VAL A 49 -10.41 6.23 -5.50
CA VAL A 49 -9.31 7.14 -5.15
C VAL A 49 -7.96 6.44 -5.23
N THR A 50 -7.83 5.25 -4.63
CA THR A 50 -6.56 4.50 -4.66
C THR A 50 -6.18 4.09 -6.08
N ASN A 51 -7.13 3.65 -6.91
CA ASN A 51 -6.86 3.35 -8.32
C ASN A 51 -6.42 4.58 -9.12
N GLN A 52 -7.00 5.75 -8.84
CA GLN A 52 -6.59 6.99 -9.48
C GLN A 52 -5.14 7.35 -9.11
N LEU A 53 -4.81 7.32 -7.82
CA LEU A 53 -3.44 7.58 -7.34
C LEU A 53 -2.43 6.55 -7.86
N ALA A 54 -2.86 5.30 -8.05
CA ALA A 54 -2.02 4.27 -8.66
C ALA A 54 -1.72 4.55 -10.14
N LYS A 55 -2.71 5.04 -10.91
CA LYS A 55 -2.49 5.49 -12.29
C LYS A 55 -1.54 6.69 -12.37
N GLU A 56 -1.56 7.55 -11.35
CA GLU A 56 -0.64 8.69 -11.21
C GLU A 56 0.76 8.31 -10.70
N GLY A 57 1.00 7.03 -10.39
CA GLY A 57 2.29 6.56 -9.88
C GLY A 57 2.57 6.94 -8.41
N LYS A 58 1.58 7.47 -7.69
CA LYS A 58 1.70 7.89 -6.28
C LYS A 58 1.49 6.73 -5.30
N LEU A 59 0.95 5.61 -5.78
CA LEU A 59 0.60 4.43 -4.99
C LEU A 59 0.84 3.17 -5.81
N ILE A 60 1.29 2.09 -5.17
CA ILE A 60 1.35 0.77 -5.80
C ILE A 60 0.26 -0.10 -5.20
N ILE A 61 -0.55 -0.69 -6.08
CA ILE A 61 -1.63 -1.62 -5.72
C ILE A 61 -1.25 -3.01 -6.22
N ARG A 62 -1.32 -4.01 -5.34
CA ARG A 62 -1.18 -5.43 -5.72
C ARG A 62 -2.43 -6.21 -5.33
N PRO A 63 -3.10 -6.89 -6.26
CA PRO A 63 -4.24 -7.74 -5.93
C PRO A 63 -3.80 -8.90 -5.05
N VAL A 64 -4.61 -9.19 -4.03
CA VAL A 64 -4.41 -10.33 -3.11
C VAL A 64 -5.77 -10.96 -2.79
N LYS A 65 -5.76 -12.12 -2.13
CA LYS A 65 -7.02 -12.76 -1.71
C LYS A 65 -7.79 -11.83 -0.76
N GLY A 66 -9.02 -11.47 -1.15
CA GLY A 66 -9.92 -10.67 -0.31
C GLY A 66 -9.69 -9.15 -0.35
N GLY A 67 -8.85 -8.64 -1.26
CA GLY A 67 -8.64 -7.21 -1.40
C GLY A 67 -7.37 -6.86 -2.18
N VAL A 68 -6.73 -5.77 -1.77
CA VAL A 68 -5.47 -5.31 -2.35
C VAL A 68 -4.48 -4.93 -1.26
N MET A 69 -3.19 -5.10 -1.56
CA MET A 69 -2.11 -4.50 -0.80
C MET A 69 -1.76 -3.14 -1.38
N LEU A 70 -1.63 -2.16 -0.50
CA LEU A 70 -1.23 -0.78 -0.81
C LEU A 70 0.20 -0.56 -0.34
N TYR A 71 1.05 -0.03 -1.22
CA TYR A 71 2.46 0.28 -0.94
C TYR A 71 2.81 1.68 -1.44
N LEU A 72 3.77 2.32 -0.78
CA LEU A 72 4.40 3.51 -1.32
C LEU A 72 5.37 3.13 -2.45
N PRO A 73 5.48 3.94 -3.51
CA PRO A 73 6.41 3.67 -4.62
C PRO A 73 7.85 3.46 -4.16
N GLU A 74 8.35 4.37 -3.32
CA GLU A 74 9.68 4.32 -2.70
C GLU A 74 9.94 3.01 -1.93
N ASP A 75 8.98 2.52 -1.15
CA ASP A 75 9.14 1.26 -0.39
C ASP A 75 9.30 0.03 -1.32
N VAL A 76 8.71 0.05 -2.51
CA VAL A 76 8.78 -1.08 -3.46
C VAL A 76 10.07 -1.04 -4.28
N ALA A 77 10.50 0.15 -4.70
CA ALA A 77 11.74 0.36 -5.45
C ALA A 77 12.99 -0.03 -4.64
N GLU A 78 12.96 0.15 -3.31
CA GLU A 78 14.03 -0.29 -2.40
C GLU A 78 14.07 -1.81 -2.18
N GLY A 79 13.10 -2.56 -2.71
CA GLY A 79 13.19 -4.01 -2.74
C GLY A 79 14.23 -4.44 -3.75
N ARG A 80 15.47 -4.70 -3.29
CA ARG A 80 16.51 -5.40 -4.05
C ARG A 80 15.84 -6.51 -4.85
N ARG A 81 15.83 -6.40 -6.19
CA ARG A 81 15.42 -7.51 -7.05
C ARG A 81 16.30 -8.68 -6.65
N VAL A 82 15.73 -9.67 -5.98
CA VAL A 82 16.39 -10.95 -5.75
C VAL A 82 16.60 -11.51 -7.15
N THR A 83 17.85 -11.60 -7.60
CA THR A 83 18.13 -12.15 -8.92
C THR A 83 17.76 -13.62 -8.95
N GLY A 84 17.70 -14.21 -10.14
CA GLY A 84 17.53 -15.66 -10.27
C GLY A 84 18.60 -16.40 -9.48
N GLU A 85 19.86 -15.94 -9.52
CA GLU A 85 20.97 -16.54 -8.77
C GLU A 85 20.76 -16.42 -7.24
N ASP A 86 20.34 -15.26 -6.74
CA ASP A 86 20.06 -15.09 -5.30
C ASP A 86 18.94 -16.03 -4.82
N ALA A 87 17.95 -16.32 -5.67
CA ALA A 87 16.88 -17.25 -5.37
C ALA A 87 17.38 -18.71 -5.37
N LEU A 88 18.13 -19.12 -6.39
CA LEU A 88 18.70 -20.47 -6.52
C LEU A 88 19.65 -20.80 -5.36
N LYS A 89 20.52 -19.86 -4.98
CA LYS A 89 21.40 -20.01 -3.81
C LYS A 89 20.63 -20.21 -2.51
N LYS A 90 19.52 -19.48 -2.30
CA LYS A 90 18.65 -19.66 -1.12
C LYS A 90 17.91 -20.99 -1.12
N MET A 91 17.65 -21.55 -2.30
CA MET A 91 17.03 -22.87 -2.45
C MET A 91 18.04 -24.02 -2.30
N GLY A 92 19.35 -23.72 -2.21
CA GLY A 92 20.40 -24.74 -2.18
C GLY A 92 20.57 -25.47 -3.50
N LEU A 93 20.25 -24.81 -4.62
CA LEU A 93 20.30 -25.38 -5.97
C LEU A 93 21.51 -24.89 -6.80
N GLU A 94 22.40 -24.10 -6.18
CA GLU A 94 23.69 -23.62 -6.72
C GLU A 94 24.76 -23.59 -5.61
#